data_AF-A0A7K0YLP4-F1
#
_entry.id   AF-A0A7K0YLP4-F1
#
_cell.length_a   1.000
_cell.length_b   1.000
_cell.length_c   1.000
_cell.angle_alpha   90.00
_cell.angle_beta   90.00
_cell.angle_gamma   90.00
#
_symmetry.space_group_name_H-M   'P 1'
#
loop_
_entity.id
_entity.type
_entity.pdbx_description
1 polymer ?
#
loop_
_entity_poly.entity_id
_entity_poly.type
_entity_poly.pdbx_seq_one_letter_code
_entity_poly.pdbx_strand_id
1 'polypeptide(L)'
;MGLEPKNPQVCEQAVAAVRNADFVVLGPGSWYTSVLTHFQVPQMAKALHETTAARVLVINLRPQSGETEGYSAASYLEVLAKSYPDFKVDVVLADVNHVGQDSSKNAESLQELAADSGARLVLAPLAKVDGPSDQHDPTLLASAFSSIFTHGRISPWQ
;
A
#
# COMPACT_ATOMS: atom_id res chain seq x y z
N MET A 1 0.17 20.07 0.63
CA MET A 1 -0.12 19.51 1.98
C MET A 1 1.19 19.37 2.72
N GLY A 2 1.19 19.60 4.03
CA GLY A 2 2.38 19.46 4.88
C GLY A 2 1.97 19.46 6.35
N LEU A 3 2.88 19.03 7.21
CA LEU A 3 2.65 18.94 8.65
C LEU A 3 2.94 20.29 9.32
N GLU A 4 2.11 20.63 10.30
CA GLU A 4 2.34 21.72 11.24
C GLU A 4 2.19 21.16 12.66
N PRO A 5 3.26 21.18 13.48
CA PRO A 5 4.62 21.66 13.19
C PRO A 5 5.36 20.79 12.15
N LYS A 6 6.37 21.38 11.48
CA LYS A 6 7.14 20.69 10.41
C LYS A 6 7.86 19.42 10.86
N ASN A 7 8.21 19.30 12.14
CA ASN A 7 8.86 18.14 12.71
C ASN A 7 8.11 17.73 13.99
N PRO A 8 6.96 17.06 13.86
CA PRO A 8 6.18 16.65 15.01
C PRO A 8 6.93 15.58 15.81
N GLN A 9 6.68 15.53 17.12
CA GLN A 9 7.10 14.38 17.91
C GLN A 9 6.36 13.14 17.43
N VAL A 10 7.09 12.03 17.28
CA VAL A 10 6.53 10.74 16.86
C VAL A 10 6.35 9.84 18.07
N CYS A 11 5.38 8.94 17.99
CA CYS A 11 5.29 7.81 18.91
C CYS A 11 6.47 6.86 18.67
N GLU A 12 7.42 6.81 19.62
CA GLU A 12 8.61 5.96 19.52
C GLU A 12 8.25 4.48 19.39
N GLN A 13 7.18 4.04 20.08
CA GLN A 13 6.67 2.67 19.98
C GLN A 13 6.22 2.32 18.56
N ALA A 14 5.61 3.28 17.83
CA ALA A 14 5.20 3.06 16.44
C ALA A 14 6.41 2.93 15.50
N VAL A 15 7.43 3.77 15.69
CA VAL A 15 8.70 3.69 14.94
C VAL A 15 9.42 2.37 15.22
N ALA A 16 9.46 1.94 16.48
CA ALA A 16 10.03 0.66 16.88
C ALA A 16 9.27 -0.52 16.27
N ALA A 17 7.93 -0.46 16.24
CA ALA A 17 7.10 -1.49 15.60
C ALA A 17 7.43 -1.65 14.11
N VAL A 18 7.57 -0.54 13.36
CA VAL A 18 7.95 -0.59 11.94
C VAL A 18 9.35 -1.17 11.73
N ARG A 19 10.31 -0.86 12.61
CA ARG A 19 11.69 -1.37 12.53
C ARG A 19 11.78 -2.87 12.81
N ASN A 20 10.92 -3.39 13.69
CA ASN A 20 10.95 -4.78 14.15
C ASN A 20 9.93 -5.68 13.46
N ALA A 21 9.08 -5.14 12.58
CA ALA A 21 8.07 -5.93 11.90
C ALA A 21 8.69 -6.86 10.86
N ASP A 22 8.04 -8.01 10.64
CA ASP A 22 8.32 -8.85 9.47
C ASP A 22 7.67 -8.27 8.20
N PHE A 23 6.54 -7.56 8.37
CA PHE A 23 5.78 -6.93 7.29
C PHE A 23 5.29 -5.53 7.68
N VAL A 24 5.31 -4.61 6.73
CA VAL A 24 4.67 -3.30 6.84
C VAL A 24 3.62 -3.20 5.75
N VAL A 25 2.36 -3.00 6.14
CA VAL A 25 1.25 -2.80 5.21
C VAL A 25 0.95 -1.31 5.09
N LEU A 26 1.01 -0.78 3.87
CA LEU A 26 0.63 0.58 3.52
C LEU A 26 -0.74 0.54 2.85
N GLY A 27 -1.70 1.23 3.46
CA GLY A 27 -3.08 1.24 3.00
C GLY A 27 -3.87 -0.03 3.40
N PRO A 28 -5.10 -0.18 2.89
CA PRO A 28 -5.80 0.79 2.04
C PRO A 28 -6.14 2.08 2.82
N GLY A 29 -6.46 3.16 2.11
CA GLY A 29 -6.85 4.43 2.73
C GLY A 29 -6.63 5.64 1.83
N SER A 30 -7.16 6.79 2.24
CA SER A 30 -7.03 8.05 1.49
C SER A 30 -5.56 8.34 1.19
N TRP A 31 -5.25 8.55 -0.10
CA TRP A 31 -3.89 8.44 -0.58
C TRP A 31 -2.99 9.54 0.00
N TYR A 32 -3.45 10.78 -0.06
CA TYR A 32 -2.65 11.93 0.37
C TYR A 32 -2.79 12.26 1.85
N THR A 33 -3.90 11.85 2.46
CA THR A 33 -4.27 12.22 3.84
C THR A 33 -4.08 11.09 4.85
N SER A 34 -3.94 9.83 4.40
CA SER A 34 -3.72 8.66 5.28
C SER A 34 -2.50 7.83 4.91
N VAL A 35 -2.25 7.55 3.62
CA VAL A 35 -1.13 6.68 3.23
C VAL A 35 0.17 7.47 3.15
N LEU A 36 0.25 8.47 2.26
CA LEU A 36 1.48 9.22 2.03
C LEU A 36 1.89 10.12 3.20
N THR A 37 0.99 10.41 4.13
CA THR A 37 1.28 11.20 5.34
C THR A 37 2.36 10.56 6.21
N HIS A 38 2.48 9.23 6.22
CA HIS A 38 3.53 8.52 6.97
C HIS A 38 4.95 8.91 6.53
N PHE A 39 5.12 9.31 5.27
CA PHE A 39 6.40 9.77 4.73
C PHE A 39 6.72 11.23 5.05
N GLN A 40 5.73 12.01 5.51
CA GLN A 40 5.93 13.41 5.91
C GLN A 40 6.49 13.53 7.33
N VAL A 41 6.36 12.50 8.16
CA VAL A 41 6.95 12.43 9.51
C VAL A 41 8.38 11.88 9.39
N PRO A 42 9.44 12.67 9.60
CA PRO A 42 10.81 12.26 9.23
C PRO A 42 11.29 10.96 9.87
N GLN A 43 10.96 10.75 11.15
CA GLN A 43 11.37 9.53 11.87
C GLN A 43 10.63 8.28 11.38
N MET A 44 9.34 8.41 11.05
CA MET A 44 8.55 7.32 10.48
C MET A 44 9.01 7.01 9.05
N ALA A 45 9.20 8.04 8.22
CA ALA A 45 9.73 7.90 6.88
C ALA A 45 11.09 7.17 6.90
N LYS A 46 12.00 7.57 7.79
CA LYS A 46 13.28 6.89 7.97
C LYS A 46 13.11 5.42 8.34
N ALA A 47 12.21 5.10 9.28
CA ALA A 47 11.92 3.72 9.64
C ALA A 47 11.36 2.90 8.47
N LEU A 48 10.45 3.47 7.68
CA LEU A 48 9.90 2.83 6.48
C LEU A 48 10.98 2.56 5.41
N HIS A 49 11.96 3.44 5.24
CA HIS A 49 13.06 3.23 4.29
C HIS A 49 14.10 2.22 4.81
N GLU A 50 14.41 2.24 6.12
CA GLU A 50 15.47 1.42 6.71
C GLU A 50 15.02 0.03 7.15
N THR A 51 13.71 -0.21 7.33
CA THR A 51 13.22 -1.49 7.84
C THR A 51 13.58 -2.67 6.93
N THR A 52 13.79 -3.83 7.54
CA THR A 52 13.99 -5.11 6.82
C THR A 52 12.67 -5.84 6.56
N ALA A 53 11.56 -5.29 7.06
CA ALA A 53 10.22 -5.79 6.82
C ALA A 53 9.89 -5.78 5.33
N ALA A 54 9.13 -6.77 4.88
CA ALA A 54 8.52 -6.75 3.56
C ALA A 54 7.39 -5.72 3.52
N ARG A 55 7.41 -4.82 2.53
CA ARG A 55 6.47 -3.72 2.37
C ARG A 55 5.37 -4.12 1.41
N VAL A 56 4.14 -4.16 1.91
CA VAL A 56 2.94 -4.48 1.13
C VAL A 56 2.16 -3.19 0.90
N LEU A 57 1.99 -2.79 -0.34
CA LEU A 57 1.09 -1.69 -0.72
C LEU A 57 -0.27 -2.26 -1.10
N VAL A 58 -1.34 -1.81 -0.44
CA VAL A 58 -2.72 -2.17 -0.80
C VAL A 58 -3.35 -1.04 -1.61
N ILE A 59 -3.73 -1.33 -2.85
CA ILE A 59 -4.34 -0.37 -3.76
C ILE A 59 -5.81 -0.15 -3.39
N ASN A 60 -6.24 1.11 -3.39
CA ASN A 60 -7.65 1.45 -3.14
C ASN A 60 -8.56 0.91 -4.26
N LEU A 61 -9.76 0.46 -3.90
CA LEU A 61 -10.74 -0.08 -4.86
C LEU A 61 -11.24 0.96 -5.86
N ARG A 62 -11.30 2.22 -5.44
CA ARG A 62 -11.81 3.34 -6.24
C ARG A 62 -11.01 4.61 -6.00
N PRO A 63 -10.90 5.47 -7.03
CA PRO A 63 -10.56 6.88 -6.87
C PRO A 63 -11.42 7.58 -5.83
N GLN A 64 -10.81 8.40 -4.97
CA GLN A 64 -11.51 9.28 -4.05
C GLN A 64 -11.67 10.68 -4.68
N SER A 65 -12.90 11.20 -4.66
CA SER A 65 -13.19 12.55 -5.17
C SER A 65 -12.36 13.61 -4.44
N GLY A 66 -11.81 14.56 -5.19
CA GLY A 66 -10.93 15.60 -4.68
C GLY A 66 -9.50 15.18 -4.30
N GLU A 67 -9.16 13.89 -4.31
CA GLU A 67 -7.79 13.40 -4.03
C GLU A 67 -7.18 12.66 -5.23
N THR A 68 -7.85 11.64 -5.75
CA THR A 68 -7.28 10.71 -6.72
C THR A 68 -8.18 10.51 -7.93
N GLU A 69 -8.99 11.50 -8.28
CA GLU A 69 -9.84 11.46 -9.48
C GLU A 69 -9.02 11.15 -10.73
N GLY A 70 -9.52 10.21 -11.55
CA GLY A 70 -8.82 9.72 -12.73
C GLY A 70 -7.64 8.78 -12.46
N TYR A 71 -7.43 8.33 -11.21
CA TYR A 71 -6.39 7.35 -10.93
C TYR A 71 -6.79 5.95 -11.39
N SER A 72 -5.91 5.34 -12.18
CA SER A 72 -5.87 3.89 -12.33
C SER A 72 -5.19 3.25 -11.12
N ALA A 73 -5.26 1.93 -10.99
CA ALA A 73 -4.49 1.20 -9.99
C ALA A 73 -2.96 1.46 -10.11
N ALA A 74 -2.46 1.59 -11.35
CA ALA A 74 -1.07 1.91 -11.62
C ALA A 74 -0.69 3.34 -11.19
N SER A 75 -1.62 4.30 -11.29
CA SER A 75 -1.38 5.70 -10.92
C SER A 75 -0.93 5.85 -9.46
N TYR A 76 -1.44 5.03 -8.54
CA TYR A 76 -0.99 5.03 -7.15
C TYR A 76 0.50 4.68 -7.02
N LEU A 77 0.94 3.62 -7.70
CA LEU A 77 2.33 3.18 -7.66
C LEU A 77 3.26 4.19 -8.36
N GLU A 78 2.85 4.77 -9.49
CA GLU A 78 3.61 5.82 -10.19
C GLU A 78 3.84 7.04 -9.30
N VAL A 79 2.79 7.47 -8.59
CA VAL A 79 2.87 8.61 -7.68
C VAL A 79 3.78 8.30 -6.50
N LEU A 80 3.68 7.10 -5.92
CA LEU A 80 4.57 6.67 -4.85
C LEU A 80 6.04 6.69 -5.30
N ALA A 81 6.33 6.04 -6.43
CA ALA A 81 7.68 5.96 -6.99
C ALA A 81 8.25 7.34 -7.36
N LYS A 82 7.42 8.23 -7.90
CA LYS A 82 7.82 9.61 -8.24
C LYS A 82 8.07 10.46 -7.00
N SER A 83 7.24 10.33 -5.97
CA SER A 83 7.34 11.14 -4.75
C SER A 83 8.43 10.64 -3.81
N TYR A 84 8.69 9.33 -3.80
CA TYR A 84 9.64 8.67 -2.90
C TYR A 84 10.47 7.65 -3.69
N PRO A 85 11.38 8.10 -4.57
CA PRO A 85 12.12 7.22 -5.49
C PRO A 85 13.04 6.21 -4.79
N ASP A 86 13.45 6.50 -3.56
CA ASP A 86 14.27 5.60 -2.74
C ASP A 86 13.43 4.61 -1.92
N PHE A 87 12.11 4.76 -1.91
CA PHE A 87 11.21 3.84 -1.21
C PHE A 87 10.86 2.65 -2.11
N LYS A 88 11.06 1.45 -1.57
CA LYS A 88 10.75 0.20 -2.27
C LYS A 88 9.45 -0.39 -1.77
N VAL A 89 8.66 -0.95 -2.67
CA VAL A 89 7.53 -1.82 -2.33
C VAL A 89 7.91 -3.24 -2.74
N ASP A 90 7.64 -4.22 -1.88
CA ASP A 90 7.95 -5.62 -2.16
C ASP A 90 6.74 -6.35 -2.78
N VAL A 91 5.54 -5.96 -2.35
CA VAL A 91 4.28 -6.54 -2.83
C VAL A 91 3.26 -5.44 -3.09
N VAL A 92 2.64 -5.47 -4.27
CA VAL A 92 1.45 -4.66 -4.57
C VAL A 92 0.24 -5.60 -4.52
N LEU A 93 -0.69 -5.33 -3.62
CA LEU A 93 -1.95 -6.06 -3.48
C LEU A 93 -3.08 -5.21 -4.06
N ALA A 94 -3.83 -5.77 -5.02
CA ALA A 94 -4.94 -5.07 -5.64
C ALA A 94 -6.12 -6.01 -5.92
N ASP A 95 -7.32 -5.45 -5.97
CA ASP A 95 -8.53 -6.21 -6.25
C ASP A 95 -8.64 -6.58 -7.72
N VAL A 96 -8.79 -7.87 -8.00
CA VAL A 96 -8.84 -8.43 -9.36
C VAL A 96 -9.96 -7.85 -10.22
N ASN A 97 -11.08 -7.46 -9.60
CA ASN A 97 -12.25 -6.92 -10.30
C ASN A 97 -12.18 -5.39 -10.50
N HIS A 98 -11.23 -4.70 -9.85
CA HIS A 98 -11.12 -3.24 -9.88
C HIS A 98 -9.89 -2.73 -10.64
N VAL A 99 -8.83 -3.53 -10.77
CA VAL A 99 -7.61 -3.13 -11.50
C VAL A 99 -7.85 -2.89 -13.00
N GLY A 100 -8.85 -3.53 -13.61
CA GLY A 100 -9.15 -3.44 -15.05
C GLY A 100 -10.32 -2.54 -15.43
N GLN A 101 -10.87 -1.75 -14.51
CA GLN A 101 -12.05 -0.92 -14.78
C GLN A 101 -11.72 0.40 -15.53
N ASP A 102 -10.43 0.71 -15.69
CA ASP A 102 -9.98 1.88 -16.46
C ASP A 102 -9.37 1.42 -17.80
N SER A 103 -9.93 1.93 -18.90
CA SER A 103 -9.54 1.59 -20.27
C SER A 103 -8.10 1.98 -20.63
N SER A 104 -7.45 2.84 -19.83
CA SER A 104 -6.14 3.43 -20.15
C SER A 104 -4.94 2.69 -19.53
N LYS A 105 -5.13 1.97 -18.42
CA LYS A 105 -4.10 1.16 -17.74
C LYS A 105 -4.75 -0.04 -17.07
N ASN A 106 -4.48 -1.23 -17.60
CA ASN A 106 -5.06 -2.49 -17.16
C ASN A 106 -4.12 -3.23 -16.17
N ALA A 107 -4.48 -4.47 -15.81
CA ALA A 107 -3.67 -5.31 -14.92
C ALA A 107 -2.25 -5.58 -15.45
N GLU A 108 -2.05 -5.60 -16.77
CA GLU A 108 -0.73 -5.82 -17.38
C GLU A 108 0.19 -4.62 -17.12
N SER A 109 -0.31 -3.39 -17.33
CA SER A 109 0.48 -2.18 -17.02
C SER A 109 0.84 -2.08 -15.54
N LEU A 110 -0.07 -2.48 -14.64
CA LEU A 110 0.23 -2.54 -13.20
C LEU A 110 1.28 -3.61 -12.89
N GLN A 111 1.21 -4.77 -13.54
CA GLN A 111 2.17 -5.87 -13.38
C GLN A 111 3.57 -5.43 -13.82
N GLU A 112 3.68 -4.77 -14.98
CA GLU A 112 4.94 -4.24 -15.52
C GLU A 112 5.55 -3.20 -14.57
N LEU A 113 4.76 -2.22 -14.14
CA LEU A 113 5.24 -1.18 -13.24
C LEU A 113 5.67 -1.73 -11.87
N ALA A 114 4.94 -2.71 -11.35
CA ALA A 114 5.33 -3.42 -10.13
C ALA A 114 6.68 -4.11 -10.34
N ALA A 115 6.84 -4.87 -11.42
CA ALA A 115 8.07 -5.58 -11.74
C ALA A 115 9.27 -4.63 -11.93
N ASP A 116 9.08 -3.51 -12.64
CA ASP A 116 10.11 -2.47 -12.83
C ASP A 116 10.54 -1.83 -11.50
N SER A 117 9.62 -1.77 -10.54
CA SER A 117 9.88 -1.30 -9.17
C SER A 117 10.47 -2.39 -8.26
N GLY A 118 10.68 -3.61 -8.76
CA GLY A 118 11.13 -4.78 -8.00
C GLY A 118 10.06 -5.40 -7.10
N ALA A 119 8.80 -4.99 -7.25
CA ALA A 119 7.65 -5.52 -6.52
C ALA A 119 6.99 -6.67 -7.30
N ARG A 120 6.35 -7.60 -6.59
CA ARG A 120 5.40 -8.54 -7.21
C ARG A 120 3.97 -8.04 -7.08
N LEU A 121 3.18 -8.16 -8.15
CA LEU A 121 1.74 -7.93 -8.10
C LEU A 121 1.01 -9.17 -7.58
N VAL A 122 0.06 -8.96 -6.67
CA VAL A 122 -0.90 -9.96 -6.19
C VAL A 122 -2.30 -9.44 -6.48
N LEU A 123 -3.04 -10.20 -7.28
CA LEU A 123 -4.45 -9.96 -7.57
C LEU A 123 -5.29 -10.97 -6.80
N ALA A 124 -6.26 -10.47 -6.04
CA ALA A 124 -7.22 -11.29 -5.32
C ALA A 124 -8.59 -10.60 -5.31
N PRO A 125 -9.70 -11.31 -5.07
CA PRO A 125 -10.94 -10.67 -4.67
C PRO A 125 -10.72 -10.04 -3.29
N LEU A 126 -10.98 -8.75 -3.17
CA LEU A 126 -10.79 -7.97 -1.94
C LEU A 126 -11.99 -7.07 -1.60
N ALA A 127 -12.87 -6.78 -2.56
CA ALA A 127 -14.06 -5.97 -2.35
C ALA A 127 -15.23 -6.76 -1.74
N LYS A 128 -16.10 -6.08 -0.99
CA LYS A 128 -17.40 -6.66 -0.59
C LYS A 128 -18.29 -6.86 -1.81
N VAL A 129 -18.93 -8.02 -1.91
CA VAL A 129 -19.88 -8.34 -2.99
C VAL A 129 -21.20 -7.57 -2.81
N ASP A 130 -21.67 -7.45 -1.56
CA ASP A 130 -22.98 -6.85 -1.21
C ASP A 130 -22.87 -5.60 -0.32
N GLY A 131 -21.84 -4.78 -0.51
CA GLY A 131 -21.56 -3.58 0.31
C GLY A 131 -21.25 -2.33 -0.49
N PRO A 132 -20.92 -1.21 0.18
CA PRO A 132 -20.41 -0.02 -0.50
C PRO A 132 -19.22 -0.39 -1.39
N SER A 133 -19.26 0.07 -2.64
CA SER A 133 -18.33 -0.34 -3.71
C SER A 133 -16.89 0.15 -3.52
N ASP A 134 -16.63 0.91 -2.45
CA ASP A 134 -15.35 1.47 -2.04
C ASP A 134 -14.74 0.75 -0.82
N GLN A 135 -15.42 -0.27 -0.27
CA GLN A 135 -14.95 -0.99 0.91
C GLN A 135 -14.36 -2.35 0.59
N HIS A 136 -13.16 -2.58 1.11
CA HIS A 136 -12.58 -3.90 1.17
C HIS A 136 -13.36 -4.79 2.15
N ASP A 137 -13.48 -6.07 1.83
CA ASP A 137 -13.96 -7.10 2.73
C ASP A 137 -12.80 -7.52 3.68
N PRO A 138 -12.97 -7.37 5.00
CA PRO A 138 -11.90 -7.71 5.96
C PRO A 138 -11.46 -9.19 5.90
N THR A 139 -12.38 -10.11 5.60
CA THR A 139 -12.09 -11.55 5.54
C THR A 139 -11.25 -11.86 4.30
N LEU A 140 -11.60 -11.25 3.17
CA LEU A 140 -10.83 -11.40 1.93
C LEU A 140 -9.44 -10.75 2.03
N LEU A 141 -9.33 -9.56 2.64
CA LEU A 141 -8.04 -8.94 2.94
C LEU A 141 -7.19 -9.82 3.85
N ALA A 142 -7.75 -10.36 4.94
CA ALA A 142 -7.03 -11.25 5.83
C ALA A 142 -6.54 -12.53 5.13
N SER A 143 -7.35 -13.11 4.25
CA SER A 143 -6.97 -14.26 3.42
C SER A 143 -5.83 -13.92 2.46
N ALA A 144 -5.91 -12.78 1.77
CA ALA A 144 -4.86 -12.29 0.88
C ALA A 144 -3.55 -12.04 1.64
N PHE A 145 -3.61 -11.39 2.81
CA PHE A 145 -2.46 -11.20 3.68
C PHE A 145 -1.88 -12.53 4.14
N SER A 146 -2.69 -13.47 4.63
CA SER A 146 -2.21 -14.79 5.03
C SER A 146 -1.44 -15.48 3.90
N SER A 147 -1.93 -15.42 2.66
CA SER A 147 -1.25 -15.97 1.49
C SER A 147 0.07 -15.25 1.19
N ILE A 148 0.11 -13.91 1.28
CA ILE A 148 1.35 -13.13 1.09
C ILE A 148 2.38 -13.48 2.15
N PHE A 149 1.92 -13.61 3.39
CA PHE A 149 2.70 -13.78 4.60
C PHE A 149 3.29 -15.18 4.75
N THR A 150 2.60 -16.22 4.29
CA THR A 150 3.12 -17.60 4.28
C THR A 150 4.26 -17.82 3.27
N HIS A 151 4.41 -16.93 2.29
CA HIS A 151 5.53 -16.96 1.34
C HIS A 151 6.71 -16.08 1.77
N GLY A 152 6.62 -15.45 2.94
CA GLY A 152 7.72 -14.77 3.62
C GLY A 152 8.05 -15.42 4.95
N ARG A 153 9.14 -14.95 5.58
CA ARG A 153 9.74 -15.51 6.81
C ARG A 153 8.86 -15.36 8.06
N ILE A 154 7.66 -15.94 8.08
CA ILE A 154 6.82 -15.97 9.28
C ILE A 154 6.95 -17.32 9.96
N SER A 155 7.49 -17.30 11.18
CA SER A 155 7.27 -18.40 12.12
C SER A 155 5.81 -18.38 12.56
N PRO A 156 5.11 -19.52 12.68
CA PRO A 156 3.71 -19.55 13.08
C PRO A 156 3.49 -18.75 14.36
N TRP A 157 2.44 -17.93 14.40
CA TRP A 157 2.01 -17.25 15.61
C TRP A 157 1.76 -18.31 16.70
N GLN A 158 2.58 -18.31 17.76
CA GLN A 158 2.37 -19.13 18.96
C GLN A 158 1.55 -18.36 19.99
#